data_AF-A0A523TZN3-F1
#
_entry.id   AF-A0A523TZN3-F1
#
_cell.length_a   1.000
_cell.length_b   1.000
_cell.length_c   1.000
_cell.angle_alpha   90.00
_cell.angle_beta   90.00
_cell.angle_gamma   90.00
#
_symmetry.space_group_name_H-M   'P 1'
#
loop_
_entity.id
_entity.type
_entity.pdbx_description
1 polymer ?
#
loop_
_entity_poly.entity_id
_entity_poly.type
_entity_poly.pdbx_seq_one_letter_code
_entity_poly.pdbx_strand_id
1 'polypeptide(L)'
;MGTTSRLLFGIFIGMLLGLLFGWLIRPVEYIDTAPEALREDFRSDYVLMVAEAYVVDRDLELARYKLASLGSHPPLNYVIYAIDFGVENGFNTIDLQTLNLLAVDLRSIPPAPEIG
;
A
#
# COMPACT_ATOMS: atom_id res chain seq x y z
N MET A 1 57.81 -7.62 -7.58
CA MET A 1 56.55 -6.84 -7.53
C MET A 1 55.90 -6.83 -8.91
N GLY A 2 55.07 -7.80 -9.26
CA GLY A 2 54.51 -7.86 -10.64
C GLY A 2 53.36 -8.85 -10.85
N THR A 3 53.09 -9.74 -9.88
CA THR A 3 51.96 -10.67 -9.92
C THR A 3 50.72 -10.08 -9.25
N THR A 4 50.89 -9.34 -8.16
CA THR A 4 49.80 -8.68 -7.41
C THR A 4 49.10 -7.59 -8.22
N SER A 5 49.83 -6.85 -9.06
CA SER A 5 49.25 -5.82 -9.92
C SER A 5 48.26 -6.40 -10.94
N ARG A 6 48.52 -7.59 -11.46
CA ARG A 6 47.63 -8.28 -12.41
C ARG A 6 46.32 -8.71 -11.75
N LEU A 7 46.38 -9.15 -10.50
CA LEU A 7 45.19 -9.52 -9.72
C LEU A 7 44.34 -8.29 -9.38
N LEU A 8 44.97 -7.20 -8.94
CA LEU A 8 44.27 -5.95 -8.66
C LEU A 8 43.60 -5.40 -9.93
N PHE A 9 44.27 -5.50 -11.08
CA PHE A 9 43.71 -5.07 -12.35
C PHE A 9 42.50 -5.92 -12.78
N GLY A 10 42.57 -7.23 -12.61
CA GLY A 10 41.42 -8.12 -12.87
C GLY A 10 40.21 -7.84 -11.97
N ILE A 11 40.44 -7.60 -10.68
CA ILE A 11 39.40 -7.22 -9.72
C ILE A 11 38.76 -5.89 -10.11
N PHE A 12 39.59 -4.91 -10.49
CA PHE A 12 39.12 -3.58 -10.87
C PHE A 12 38.23 -3.64 -12.12
N ILE A 13 38.66 -4.40 -13.15
CA ILE A 13 37.85 -4.62 -14.35
C ILE A 13 36.55 -5.35 -14.02
N GLY A 14 36.61 -6.41 -13.20
CA GLY A 14 35.41 -7.15 -12.79
C GLY A 14 34.39 -6.28 -12.05
N MET A 15 34.87 -5.41 -11.16
CA MET A 15 34.02 -4.45 -10.43
C MET A 15 33.41 -3.42 -11.38
N LEU A 16 34.21 -2.86 -12.30
CA LEU A 16 33.73 -1.88 -13.28
C LEU A 16 32.62 -2.49 -14.16
N LEU A 17 32.86 -3.69 -14.67
CA LEU A 17 31.91 -4.42 -15.49
C LEU A 17 30.64 -4.81 -14.70
N GLY A 18 30.79 -5.30 -13.47
CA GLY A 18 29.66 -5.66 -12.61
C GLY A 18 28.77 -4.47 -12.27
N LEU A 19 29.38 -3.30 -12.00
CA LEU A 19 28.64 -2.06 -11.73
C LEU A 19 27.91 -1.55 -12.98
N LEU A 20 28.59 -1.55 -14.14
CA LEU A 20 27.99 -1.21 -15.43
C LEU A 20 26.80 -2.13 -15.77
N PHE A 21 26.96 -3.44 -15.58
CA PHE A 21 25.91 -4.42 -15.81
C PHE A 21 24.72 -4.22 -14.86
N GLY A 22 24.98 -4.04 -13.57
CA GLY A 22 23.95 -3.81 -12.55
C GLY A 22 23.15 -2.53 -12.83
N TRP A 23 23.81 -1.46 -13.26
CA TRP A 23 23.16 -0.17 -13.51
C TRP A 23 22.41 -0.11 -14.85
N LEU A 24 22.93 -0.73 -15.91
CA LEU A 24 22.37 -0.58 -17.27
C LEU A 24 21.31 -1.63 -17.63
N ILE A 25 21.42 -2.86 -17.12
CA ILE A 25 20.49 -3.96 -17.46
C ILE A 25 19.33 -4.05 -16.47
N ARG A 26 19.57 -3.70 -15.20
CA ARG A 26 18.58 -3.72 -14.13
C ARG A 26 18.65 -2.41 -13.37
N PRO A 27 18.23 -1.28 -13.98
CA PRO A 27 18.07 -0.05 -13.21
C PRO A 27 17.23 -0.37 -11.97
N VAL A 28 17.66 0.10 -10.81
CA VAL A 28 16.85 -0.02 -9.60
C VAL A 28 15.55 0.72 -9.87
N GLU A 29 14.51 -0.04 -10.15
CA GLU A 29 13.17 0.48 -10.20
C GLU A 29 12.83 0.71 -8.73
N TYR A 30 12.93 1.96 -8.28
CA TYR A 30 12.24 2.38 -7.08
C TYR A 30 10.76 2.16 -7.40
N ILE A 31 10.25 0.98 -7.06
CA ILE A 31 8.81 0.74 -7.09
C ILE A 31 8.29 1.69 -6.05
N ASP A 32 7.80 2.84 -6.51
CA ASP A 32 7.20 3.86 -5.67
C ASP A 32 6.20 3.18 -4.75
N THR A 33 6.55 3.11 -3.47
CA THR A 33 5.72 2.64 -2.36
C THR A 33 4.62 3.67 -2.08
N ALA A 34 3.90 4.05 -3.13
CA ALA A 34 2.71 4.85 -3.05
C ALA A 34 1.60 3.93 -2.50
N PRO A 35 0.88 4.29 -1.43
CA PRO A 35 -0.31 3.56 -0.97
C PRO A 35 -1.34 3.32 -2.10
N GLU A 36 -1.30 4.13 -3.16
CA GLU A 36 -2.09 3.95 -4.38
C GLU A 36 -1.66 2.75 -5.23
N ALA A 37 -0.40 2.30 -5.15
CA ALA A 37 0.13 1.13 -5.86
C ALA A 37 -0.14 -0.20 -5.14
N LEU A 38 -0.80 -0.15 -3.98
CA LEU A 38 -1.22 -1.35 -3.26
C LEU A 38 -2.21 -2.12 -4.13
N ARG A 39 -1.91 -3.40 -4.39
CA ARG A 39 -2.83 -4.31 -5.08
C ARG A 39 -4.16 -4.31 -4.32
N GLU A 40 -5.25 -4.45 -5.08
CA GLU A 40 -6.61 -4.30 -4.58
C GLU A 40 -6.94 -5.24 -3.41
N ASP A 41 -6.32 -6.42 -3.37
CA ASP A 41 -6.37 -7.37 -2.26
C ASP A 41 -5.83 -6.76 -0.95
N PHE A 42 -4.58 -6.28 -0.96
CA PHE A 42 -3.97 -5.68 0.22
C PHE A 42 -4.67 -4.40 0.68
N ARG A 43 -5.22 -3.61 -0.26
CA ARG A 43 -6.00 -2.41 0.10
C ARG A 43 -7.27 -2.80 0.83
N SER A 44 -7.98 -3.80 0.32
CA SER A 44 -9.22 -4.30 0.94
C SER A 44 -8.95 -4.90 2.33
N ASP A 45 -7.86 -5.64 2.49
CA ASP A 45 -7.42 -6.17 3.79
C ASP A 45 -7.08 -5.05 4.78
N TYR A 46 -6.38 -4.01 4.35
CA TYR A 46 -6.11 -2.84 5.21
C TYR A 46 -7.40 -2.12 5.63
N VAL A 47 -8.32 -1.92 4.70
CA VAL A 47 -9.62 -1.30 5.00
C VAL A 47 -10.42 -2.16 5.99
N LEU A 48 -10.39 -3.48 5.85
CA LEU A 48 -11.00 -4.40 6.81
C LEU A 48 -10.37 -4.25 8.20
N MET A 49 -9.04 -4.22 8.32
CA MET A 49 -8.36 -4.00 9.61
C MET A 49 -8.75 -2.66 10.25
N VAL A 50 -8.92 -1.60 9.44
CA VAL A 50 -9.40 -0.30 9.94
C VAL A 50 -10.85 -0.40 10.44
N ALA A 51 -11.71 -1.14 9.73
CA ALA A 51 -13.10 -1.37 10.15
C ALA A 51 -13.20 -2.20 11.43
N GLU A 52 -12.38 -3.23 11.58
CA GLU A 52 -12.30 -4.04 12.80
C GLU A 52 -11.85 -3.19 14.00
N ALA A 53 -10.78 -2.39 13.82
CA ALA A 53 -10.33 -1.46 14.85
C ALA A 53 -11.42 -0.44 15.22
N TYR A 54 -12.15 0.08 14.22
CA TYR A 54 -13.27 0.97 14.46
C TYR A 54 -14.39 0.32 15.28
N VAL A 55 -14.73 -0.94 15.02
CA VAL A 55 -15.77 -1.65 15.79
C VAL A 55 -15.40 -1.77 17.27
N VAL A 56 -14.11 -1.94 17.57
CA VAL A 56 -13.58 -2.05 18.94
C VAL A 56 -13.47 -0.68 19.61
N ASP A 57 -12.79 0.27 18.96
CA ASP A 57 -12.42 1.55 19.58
C ASP A 57 -13.52 2.61 19.44
N ARG A 58 -14.43 2.44 18.46
CA ARG A 58 -15.50 3.39 18.08
C ARG A 58 -15.01 4.79 17.72
N ASP A 59 -13.73 4.91 17.38
CA ASP A 59 -13.10 6.15 16.95
C ASP A 59 -13.20 6.33 15.43
N LEU A 60 -14.27 7.01 15.00
CA LEU A 60 -14.54 7.26 13.58
C LEU A 60 -13.59 8.29 12.96
N GLU A 61 -13.04 9.20 13.76
CA GLU A 61 -12.04 10.17 13.27
C GLU A 61 -10.71 9.48 12.97
N LEU A 62 -10.28 8.59 13.86
CA LEU A 62 -9.09 7.77 13.64
C LEU A 62 -9.25 6.86 12.41
N ALA A 63 -10.42 6.24 12.25
CA ALA A 63 -10.73 5.44 11.07
C ALA A 63 -10.64 6.29 9.79
N ARG A 64 -11.25 7.49 9.77
CA ARG A 64 -11.14 8.44 8.64
C ARG A 64 -9.69 8.80 8.34
N TYR A 65 -8.90 9.12 9.36
CA TYR A 65 -7.50 9.48 9.19
C TYR A 65 -6.70 8.34 8.55
N LYS A 66 -6.89 7.11 9.03
CA LYS A 66 -6.24 5.90 8.48
C LYS A 66 -6.67 5.58 7.06
N LEU A 67 -7.93 5.86 6.69
CA LEU A 67 -8.41 5.66 5.32
C LEU A 67 -7.92 6.77 4.37
N ALA A 68 -7.81 8.00 4.85
CA ALA A 68 -7.28 9.11 4.05
C ALA A 68 -5.80 8.94 3.68
N SER A 69 -5.04 8.09 4.40
CA SER A 69 -3.67 7.76 4.02
C SER A 69 -3.57 6.81 2.83
N LEU A 70 -4.68 6.27 2.33
CA LEU A 70 -4.72 5.41 1.12
C LEU A 70 -4.73 6.21 -0.19
N GLY A 71 -4.77 7.54 -0.12
CA GLY A 71 -4.70 8.43 -1.26
C GLY A 71 -5.81 9.47 -1.27
N SER A 72 -6.14 9.97 -2.45
CA SER A 72 -6.99 11.15 -2.64
C SER A 72 -8.50 10.90 -2.65
N HIS A 73 -8.96 9.64 -2.58
CA HIS A 73 -10.39 9.37 -2.59
C HIS A 73 -11.02 9.67 -1.22
N PRO A 74 -12.32 10.00 -1.16
CA PRO A 74 -13.03 10.09 0.10
C PRO A 74 -12.92 8.77 0.89
N PRO A 75 -12.74 8.80 2.22
CA PRO A 75 -12.64 7.60 3.06
C PRO A 75 -13.73 6.55 2.82
N LEU A 76 -14.97 7.00 2.59
CA LEU A 76 -16.10 6.13 2.30
C LEU A 76 -15.89 5.28 1.03
N ASN A 77 -15.24 5.82 0.00
CA ASN A 77 -15.04 5.10 -1.27
C ASN A 77 -14.13 3.88 -1.07
N TYR A 78 -13.08 4.02 -0.25
CA TYR A 78 -12.21 2.88 0.09
C TYR A 78 -12.97 1.75 0.77
N VAL A 79 -13.94 2.07 1.62
CA VAL A 79 -14.80 1.06 2.27
C VAL A 79 -15.76 0.42 1.27
N ILE A 80 -16.34 1.19 0.35
CA ILE A 80 -17.20 0.65 -0.71
C ILE A 80 -16.41 -0.31 -1.60
N TYR A 81 -15.20 0.07 -2.03
CA TYR A 81 -14.34 -0.80 -2.84
C TYR A 81 -13.96 -2.09 -2.11
N ALA A 82 -13.67 -2.02 -0.80
CA ALA A 82 -13.38 -3.20 0.00
C ALA A 82 -14.60 -4.14 0.15
N ILE A 83 -15.81 -3.59 0.21
CA ILE A 83 -17.05 -4.39 0.21
C ILE A 83 -17.23 -5.09 -1.13
N ASP A 84 -17.10 -4.36 -2.24
CA ASP A 84 -17.24 -4.91 -3.60
C ASP A 84 -16.21 -6.02 -3.84
N PHE A 85 -14.94 -5.75 -3.52
CA PHE A 85 -13.87 -6.74 -3.58
C PHE A 85 -14.17 -7.95 -2.69
N GLY A 86 -14.62 -7.73 -1.46
CA GLY A 86 -14.95 -8.80 -0.53
C GLY A 86 -16.08 -9.69 -1.02
N VAL A 87 -17.10 -9.13 -1.66
CA VAL A 87 -18.19 -9.90 -2.28
C VAL A 87 -17.66 -10.76 -3.44
N GLU A 88 -16.80 -10.21 -4.29
CA GLU A 88 -16.22 -10.94 -5.43
C GLU A 88 -15.23 -12.04 -4.99
N ASN A 89 -14.50 -11.82 -3.90
CA ASN A 89 -13.43 -12.71 -3.43
C ASN A 89 -13.82 -13.61 -2.25
N GLY A 90 -15.10 -13.60 -1.85
CA GLY A 90 -15.65 -14.54 -0.88
C GLY A 90 -15.30 -14.24 0.58
N PHE A 91 -15.23 -12.96 0.94
CA PHE A 91 -15.12 -12.53 2.35
C PHE A 91 -16.26 -13.14 3.16
N ASN A 92 -15.98 -13.42 4.44
CA ASN A 92 -16.98 -13.99 5.30
C ASN A 92 -18.06 -12.92 5.66
N THR A 93 -19.21 -13.37 6.14
CA THR A 93 -20.34 -12.48 6.43
C THR A 93 -20.03 -11.47 7.55
N ILE A 94 -19.18 -11.83 8.52
CA ILE A 94 -18.80 -10.95 9.64
C ILE A 94 -17.92 -9.81 9.11
N ASP A 95 -16.98 -10.10 8.21
CA ASP A 95 -16.09 -9.09 7.62
C ASP A 95 -16.90 -8.09 6.78
N LEU A 96 -17.81 -8.59 5.94
CA LEU A 96 -18.71 -7.74 5.15
C LEU A 96 -19.63 -6.89 6.02
N GLN A 97 -20.15 -7.45 7.12
CA GLN A 97 -20.93 -6.69 8.10
C GLN A 97 -20.08 -5.60 8.78
N THR A 98 -18.85 -5.92 9.13
CA THR A 98 -17.89 -4.99 9.76
C THR A 98 -17.57 -3.82 8.84
N LEU A 99 -17.27 -4.09 7.57
CA LEU A 99 -17.09 -3.07 6.54
C LEU A 99 -18.36 -2.23 6.34
N ASN A 100 -19.53 -2.86 6.27
CA ASN A 100 -20.79 -2.16 6.07
C ASN A 100 -21.15 -1.24 7.25
N LEU A 101 -20.86 -1.65 8.50
CA LEU A 101 -21.02 -0.79 9.68
C LEU A 101 -20.20 0.48 9.54
N LEU A 102 -18.90 0.36 9.21
CA LEU A 102 -18.06 1.52 8.98
C LEU A 102 -18.58 2.40 7.83
N ALA A 103 -19.05 1.80 6.73
CA ALA A 103 -19.60 2.55 5.60
C ALA A 103 -20.84 3.37 5.97
N VAL A 104 -21.76 2.80 6.77
CA VAL A 104 -22.96 3.50 7.25
C VAL A 104 -22.57 4.69 8.13
N ASP A 105 -21.63 4.50 9.06
CA ASP A 105 -21.23 5.55 9.98
C ASP A 105 -20.46 6.67 9.25
N LEU A 106 -19.62 6.35 8.26
CA LEU A 106 -18.96 7.34 7.40
C LEU A 106 -19.94 8.15 6.56
N ARG A 107 -21.04 7.57 6.07
CA ARG A 107 -22.07 8.31 5.30
C ARG A 107 -22.78 9.38 6.12
N SER A 108 -22.85 9.20 7.44
CA SER A 108 -23.50 10.16 8.34
C SER A 108 -22.70 11.46 8.50
N ILE A 109 -21.43 11.48 8.08
CA ILE A 109 -20.53 12.63 8.18
C ILE A 109 -20.31 13.23 6.79
N PRO A 110 -20.47 14.56 6.61
CA PRO A 110 -20.15 15.21 5.34
C PRO A 110 -18.67 15.00 4.98
N PRO A 111 -18.33 14.87 3.68
CA PRO A 111 -16.96 14.61 3.25
C PRO A 111 -16.02 15.71 3.77
N ALA A 112 -14.86 15.31 4.28
CA ALA A 112 -13.82 16.25 4.70
C ALA A 112 -13.46 17.14 3.49
N PRO A 113 -13.23 18.45 3.69
CA PRO A 113 -12.91 19.35 2.59
C PRO A 113 -11.68 18.82 1.85
N GLU A 114 -11.80 18.74 0.52
CA GLU A 114 -10.68 18.43 -0.36
C GLU A 114 -9.54 19.40 -0.06
N ILE A 115 -8.44 18.89 0.49
CA ILE A 115 -7.19 19.64 0.58
C ILE A 115 -6.60 19.62 -0.82
N GLY A 116 -6.94 20.65 -1.59
CA GLY A 116 -6.32 20.97 -2.88
C GLY A 116 -4.89 21.46 -2.75
#